data_AF-A0A1S2QK65-F1
#
_entry.id   AF-A0A1S2QK65-F1
#
_cell.length_a   1.000
_cell.length_b   1.000
_cell.length_c   1.000
_cell.angle_alpha   90.00
_cell.angle_beta   90.00
_cell.angle_gamma   90.00
#
_symmetry.space_group_name_H-M   'P 1'
#
loop_
_entity.id
_entity.type
_entity.pdbx_description
1 polymer ?
#
loop_
_entity_poly.entity_id
_entity_poly.type
_entity_poly.pdbx_seq_one_letter_code
_entity_poly.pdbx_strand_id
1 'polypeptide(L)'
;MIIFNNVDALIVRQIDQFYIPIVVIGKVDGNFRNVFSVNTNNYQDSFDLTQYLIDRGHRDIAYLHSSLHYDVSIDRLEGFIGCMRSNGLAVNNERIIDSDYTVDAAHLAAKMLIAGTMPTALNCGRKRDINP
;
A
#
# COMPACT_ATOMS: atom_id res chain seq x y z
N MET A 1 -14.22 25.80 2.75
CA MET A 1 -13.77 24.42 2.93
C MET A 1 -12.79 24.11 1.81
N ILE A 2 -11.56 23.74 2.16
CA ILE A 2 -10.51 23.40 1.18
C ILE A 2 -10.29 21.89 1.23
N ILE A 3 -10.24 21.24 0.07
CA ILE A 3 -9.94 19.80 -0.03
C ILE A 3 -8.56 19.65 -0.67
N PHE A 4 -7.66 18.96 0.02
CA PHE A 4 -6.34 18.62 -0.51
C PHE A 4 -6.24 17.12 -0.77
N ASN A 5 -5.51 16.77 -1.82
CA ASN A 5 -5.08 15.40 -2.10
C ASN A 5 -3.57 15.34 -1.85
N ASN A 6 -3.12 14.49 -0.91
CA ASN A 6 -1.72 14.36 -0.49
C ASN A 6 -0.99 15.70 -0.30
N VAL A 7 -1.17 16.31 0.87
CA VAL A 7 -0.53 17.59 1.25
C VAL A 7 0.45 17.38 2.41
N ASP A 8 1.60 18.05 2.34
CA ASP A 8 2.62 18.01 3.39
C ASP A 8 2.07 18.53 4.72
N ALA A 9 2.36 17.83 5.82
CA ALA A 9 1.96 18.21 7.16
C ALA A 9 2.43 19.63 7.55
N LEU A 10 3.55 20.12 7.02
CA LEU A 10 4.04 21.47 7.27
C LEU A 10 3.10 22.53 6.67
N ILE A 11 2.63 22.30 5.44
CA ILE A 11 1.66 23.17 4.77
C ILE A 11 0.34 23.16 5.54
N VAL A 12 -0.12 21.97 5.93
CA VAL A 12 -1.34 21.80 6.74
C VAL A 12 -1.23 22.56 8.07
N ARG A 13 -0.09 22.48 8.76
CA ARG A 13 0.15 23.22 10.02
C ARG A 13 0.06 24.74 9.84
N GLN A 14 0.59 25.27 8.74
CA GLN A 14 0.53 26.70 8.46
C GLN A 14 -0.91 27.16 8.22
N ILE A 15 -1.70 26.38 7.49
CA ILE A 15 -3.08 26.75 7.17
C ILE A 15 -4.01 26.58 8.39
N ASP A 16 -3.75 25.60 9.26
CA ASP A 16 -4.54 25.37 10.49
C ASP A 16 -4.56 26.61 11.42
N GLN A 17 -3.52 27.46 11.36
CA GLN A 17 -3.45 28.72 12.12
C GLN A 17 -4.49 29.76 11.71
N PHE A 18 -5.01 29.67 10.48
CA PHE A 18 -5.99 30.63 9.94
C PHE A 18 -7.44 30.23 10.20
N TYR A 19 -7.69 29.16 10.99
CA TYR A 19 -9.03 28.67 11.33
C TYR A 19 -9.89 28.31 10.10
N ILE A 20 -9.24 27.93 9.00
CA ILE A 20 -9.92 27.51 7.77
C ILE A 20 -10.16 26.00 7.87
N PRO A 21 -11.41 25.50 7.72
CA PRO A 21 -11.68 24.07 7.69
C PRO A 21 -11.06 23.40 6.46
N ILE A 22 -10.23 22.38 6.69
CA ILE A 22 -9.54 21.59 5.67
C ILE A 22 -9.94 20.12 5.78
N VAL A 23 -10.19 19.50 4.63
CA VAL A 23 -10.29 18.04 4.52
C VAL A 23 -9.14 17.53 3.67
N VAL A 24 -8.40 16.56 4.18
CA VAL A 24 -7.32 15.88 3.46
C VAL A 24 -7.77 14.48 3.07
N ILE A 25 -7.63 14.15 1.78
CA ILE A 25 -7.78 12.79 1.27
C ILE A 25 -6.39 12.14 1.36
N GLY A 26 -6.23 11.19 2.28
CA GLY A 26 -4.95 10.56 2.62
C GLY A 26 -4.58 10.69 4.10
N LYS A 27 -3.39 10.20 4.46
CA LYS A 27 -2.86 10.26 5.82
C LYS A 27 -2.25 11.64 6.09
N VAL A 28 -2.52 12.19 7.27
CA VAL A 28 -1.88 13.39 7.79
C VAL A 28 -1.58 13.15 9.27
N ASP A 29 -0.30 13.22 9.62
CA ASP A 29 0.16 12.97 10.98
C ASP A 29 0.24 14.28 11.79
N GLY A 30 -0.34 14.27 12.99
CA GLY A 30 -0.30 15.39 13.94
C GLY A 30 -1.66 15.74 14.53
N ASN A 31 -1.64 16.53 15.61
CA ASN A 31 -2.86 17.08 16.21
C ASN A 31 -3.16 18.44 15.59
N PHE A 32 -4.28 18.52 14.87
CA PHE A 32 -4.75 19.74 14.20
C PHE A 32 -6.11 20.13 14.74
N ARG A 33 -6.43 21.43 14.71
CA ARG A 33 -7.70 21.93 15.24
C ARG A 33 -8.80 21.95 14.19
N ASN A 34 -8.46 22.24 12.93
CA ASN A 34 -9.42 22.45 11.84
C ASN A 34 -9.16 21.55 10.63
N VAL A 35 -8.36 20.49 10.80
CA VAL A 35 -7.98 19.56 9.74
C VAL A 35 -8.61 18.21 10.03
N PHE A 36 -9.37 17.71 9.06
CA PHE A 36 -9.96 16.38 9.08
C PHE A 36 -9.34 15.56 7.96
N SER A 37 -9.11 14.27 8.19
CA SER A 37 -8.59 13.37 7.16
C SER A 37 -9.55 12.22 6.89
N VAL A 38 -9.62 11.82 5.63
CA VAL A 38 -10.27 10.59 5.20
C VAL A 38 -9.20 9.74 4.53
N ASN A 39 -8.97 8.55 5.08
CA ASN A 39 -7.99 7.62 4.56
C ASN A 39 -8.57 6.20 4.54
N THR A 40 -8.07 5.38 3.64
CA THR A 40 -8.33 3.94 3.62
C THR A 40 -7.36 3.26 4.59
N ASN A 41 -7.83 2.23 5.31
CA ASN A 41 -6.94 1.40 6.13
C ASN A 41 -6.14 0.42 5.25
N ASN A 42 -5.13 0.96 4.57
CA ASN A 42 -4.30 0.26 3.61
C ASN A 42 -3.59 -0.97 4.21
N TYR A 43 -3.24 -0.91 5.49
CA TYR A 43 -2.69 -2.05 6.22
C TYR A 43 -3.70 -3.20 6.28
N GLN A 44 -4.91 -2.92 6.76
CA GLN A 44 -5.94 -3.94 6.93
C GLN A 44 -6.38 -4.52 5.59
N ASP A 45 -6.54 -3.69 4.55
CA ASP A 45 -6.88 -4.15 3.20
C ASP A 45 -5.87 -5.19 2.68
N SER A 46 -4.57 -4.90 2.85
CA SER A 46 -3.50 -5.81 2.40
C SER A 46 -3.40 -7.05 3.29
N PHE A 47 -3.63 -6.90 4.59
CA PHE A 47 -3.70 -8.01 5.54
C PHE A 47 -4.83 -8.98 5.14
N ASP A 48 -6.04 -8.48 4.93
CA ASP A 48 -7.23 -9.28 4.62
C ASP A 48 -7.10 -9.99 3.28
N LEU A 49 -6.55 -9.31 2.26
CA LEU A 49 -6.25 -9.94 0.97
C LEU A 49 -5.23 -11.08 1.12
N THR A 50 -4.19 -10.88 1.92
CA THR A 50 -3.17 -11.90 2.17
C THR A 50 -3.76 -13.07 2.95
N GLN A 51 -4.59 -12.80 3.96
CA GLN A 51 -5.29 -13.82 4.74
C GLN A 51 -6.20 -14.66 3.83
N TYR A 52 -6.94 -14.01 2.93
CA TYR A 52 -7.78 -14.71 1.95
C TYR A 52 -6.97 -15.70 1.10
N LEU A 53 -5.78 -15.32 0.62
CA LEU A 53 -4.91 -16.23 -0.13
C LEU A 53 -4.43 -17.41 0.74
N ILE A 54 -4.07 -17.13 2.00
CA ILE A 54 -3.64 -18.17 2.95
C ILE A 54 -4.78 -19.14 3.26
N ASP A 55 -6.00 -18.65 3.48
CA ASP A 55 -7.19 -19.47 3.74
C ASP A 55 -7.53 -20.38 2.55
N ARG A 56 -7.15 -19.97 1.34
CA ARG A 56 -7.28 -20.77 0.11
C ARG A 56 -6.14 -21.78 -0.09
N GLY A 57 -5.20 -21.86 0.85
CA GLY A 57 -4.12 -22.85 0.87
C GLY A 57 -2.79 -22.34 0.33
N HIS A 58 -2.69 -21.07 -0.09
CA HIS A 58 -1.43 -20.50 -0.55
C HIS A 58 -0.49 -20.25 0.63
N ARG A 59 0.79 -20.56 0.45
CA ARG A 59 1.84 -20.42 1.49
C ARG A 59 3.07 -19.71 0.95
N ASP A 60 3.34 -19.91 -0.34
CA ASP A 60 4.35 -19.17 -1.09
C ASP A 60 3.67 -18.08 -1.91
N ILE A 61 3.69 -16.86 -1.36
CA ILE A 61 2.99 -15.69 -1.89
C ILE A 61 4.01 -14.60 -2.19
N ALA A 62 4.05 -14.14 -3.43
CA ALA A 62 4.81 -12.96 -3.80
C ALA A 62 3.98 -11.69 -3.57
N TYR A 63 4.65 -10.61 -3.16
CA TYR A 63 4.07 -9.28 -3.01
C TYR A 63 4.76 -8.32 -3.96
N LEU A 64 3.97 -7.74 -4.87
CA LEU A 64 4.43 -6.74 -5.81
C LEU A 64 4.08 -5.36 -5.26
N HIS A 65 5.10 -4.61 -4.86
CA HIS A 65 4.94 -3.27 -4.31
C HIS A 65 5.25 -2.21 -5.36
N SER A 66 4.75 -1.02 -5.09
CA SER A 66 5.12 0.20 -5.80
C SER A 66 6.06 1.03 -4.92
N SER A 67 6.49 2.20 -5.37
CA SER A 67 7.48 3.03 -4.65
C SER A 67 7.16 3.17 -3.17
N LEU A 68 8.14 2.82 -2.32
CA LEU A 68 8.08 2.93 -0.86
C LEU A 68 8.29 4.37 -0.36
N HIS A 69 8.28 5.37 -1.25
CA HIS A 69 8.20 6.77 -0.85
C HIS A 69 6.78 7.20 -0.44
N TYR A 70 5.77 6.38 -0.72
CA TYR A 70 4.38 6.67 -0.38
C TYR A 70 3.92 5.84 0.82
N ASP A 71 3.31 6.50 1.81
CA ASP A 71 2.75 5.85 3.01
C ASP A 71 1.80 4.70 2.67
N VAL A 72 0.99 4.87 1.62
CA VAL A 72 0.06 3.82 1.15
C VAL A 72 0.82 2.55 0.75
N SER A 73 1.96 2.67 0.08
CA SER A 73 2.75 1.50 -0.34
C SER A 73 3.40 0.82 0.86
N ILE A 74 3.86 1.61 1.83
CA ILE A 74 4.45 1.14 3.08
C ILE A 74 3.39 0.39 3.90
N ASP A 75 2.25 1.02 4.17
CA ASP A 75 1.15 0.44 4.95
C ASP A 75 0.70 -0.91 4.36
N ARG A 76 0.57 -1.00 3.03
CA ARG A 76 0.17 -2.26 2.35
C ARG A 76 1.25 -3.34 2.44
N LEU A 77 2.52 -2.98 2.31
CA LEU A 77 3.63 -3.92 2.49
C LEU A 77 3.66 -4.45 3.93
N GLU A 78 3.48 -3.57 4.91
CA GLU A 78 3.39 -3.95 6.32
C GLU A 78 2.19 -4.85 6.61
N GLY A 79 1.03 -4.60 5.99
CA GLY A 79 -0.15 -5.46 6.09
C GLY A 79 0.11 -6.88 5.58
N PHE A 80 0.76 -7.01 4.42
CA PHE A 80 1.19 -8.30 3.87
C PHE A 80 2.16 -9.03 4.81
N ILE A 81 3.23 -8.34 5.25
CA ILE A 81 4.25 -8.92 6.16
C ILE A 81 3.61 -9.32 7.50
N GLY A 82 2.74 -8.48 8.04
CA GLY A 82 2.01 -8.73 9.28
C GLY A 82 1.14 -9.99 9.19
N CYS A 83 0.41 -10.14 8.08
CA CYS A 83 -0.42 -11.33 7.84
C CYS A 83 0.41 -12.60 7.73
N MET A 84 1.48 -12.59 6.92
CA MET A 84 2.38 -13.74 6.78
C MET A 84 2.95 -14.17 8.13
N ARG A 85 3.45 -13.21 8.93
CA ARG A 85 3.97 -13.48 10.28
C ARG A 85 2.91 -14.02 11.23
N SER A 86 1.69 -13.47 11.22
CA SER A 86 0.60 -13.92 12.09
C SER A 86 0.17 -15.37 11.82
N ASN A 87 0.39 -15.85 10.59
CA ASN A 87 0.13 -17.24 10.18
C ASN A 87 1.38 -18.14 10.28
N GLY A 88 2.48 -17.65 10.88
CA GLY A 88 3.73 -18.40 11.03
C GLY A 88 4.49 -18.64 9.73
N LEU A 89 4.23 -17.84 8.69
CA LEU A 89 4.89 -17.95 7.39
C LEU A 89 6.08 -17.00 7.30
N ALA A 90 7.19 -17.50 6.74
CA ALA A 90 8.35 -16.68 6.47
C ALA A 90 8.09 -15.78 5.26
N VAL A 91 8.52 -14.51 5.37
CA VAL A 91 8.56 -13.60 4.23
C VAL A 91 9.94 -13.70 3.61
N ASN A 92 10.05 -14.31 2.44
CA ASN A 92 11.29 -14.31 1.66
C ASN A 92 11.43 -12.94 0.97
N ASN A 93 12.58 -12.28 1.13
CA ASN A 93 12.83 -10.99 0.47
C ASN A 93 12.78 -11.09 -1.06
N GLU A 94 13.09 -12.26 -1.64
CA GLU A 94 12.94 -12.51 -3.08
C GLU A 94 11.47 -12.52 -3.54
N ARG A 95 10.53 -12.64 -2.59
CA ARG A 95 9.09 -12.56 -2.81
C ARG A 95 8.55 -11.14 -2.64
N ILE A 96 9.38 -10.16 -2.24
CA ILE A 96 9.03 -8.74 -2.21
C ILE A 96 9.63 -8.10 -3.45
N ILE A 97 8.78 -7.67 -4.38
CA ILE A 97 9.22 -7.25 -5.71
C ILE A 97 8.79 -5.81 -5.96
N ASP A 98 9.75 -4.97 -6.32
CA ASP A 98 9.49 -3.60 -6.76
C ASP A 98 9.04 -3.60 -8.22
N SER A 99 7.96 -2.85 -8.48
CA SER A 99 7.41 -2.64 -9.82
C SER A 99 7.48 -1.18 -10.28
N ASP A 100 8.21 -0.32 -9.58
CA ASP A 100 8.51 1.08 -9.94
C ASP A 100 7.30 1.88 -10.45
N TYR A 101 6.10 1.56 -9.95
CA TYR A 101 4.83 2.19 -10.36
C TYR A 101 4.42 2.05 -11.85
N THR A 102 5.12 1.28 -12.67
CA THR A 102 4.81 1.15 -14.11
C THR A 102 4.27 -0.22 -14.49
N VAL A 103 3.42 -0.27 -15.53
CA VAL A 103 2.92 -1.54 -16.05
C VAL A 103 4.03 -2.35 -16.70
N ASP A 104 4.99 -1.71 -17.35
CA ASP A 104 6.11 -2.41 -17.97
C ASP A 104 6.99 -3.09 -16.92
N ALA A 105 7.26 -2.42 -15.79
CA ALA A 105 7.99 -3.03 -14.69
C ALA A 105 7.17 -4.13 -13.99
N ALA A 106 5.86 -3.95 -13.78
CA ALA A 106 5.00 -5.00 -13.24
C ALA A 106 4.95 -6.24 -14.17
N HIS A 107 4.89 -6.01 -15.48
CA HIS A 107 4.92 -7.08 -16.49
C HIS A 107 6.26 -7.79 -16.53
N LEU A 108 7.36 -7.06 -16.41
CA LEU A 108 8.70 -7.63 -16.32
C LEU A 108 8.87 -8.46 -15.05
N ALA A 109 8.43 -7.94 -13.90
CA ALA A 109 8.41 -8.65 -12.63
C ALA A 109 7.60 -9.95 -12.71
N ALA A 110 6.41 -9.91 -13.30
CA ALA A 110 5.60 -11.10 -13.54
C ALA A 110 6.31 -12.13 -14.43
N LYS A 111 6.97 -11.68 -15.51
CA LYS A 111 7.78 -12.55 -16.37
C LYS A 111 8.94 -13.20 -15.61
N MET A 112 9.64 -12.45 -14.77
CA MET A 112 10.75 -12.96 -13.96
C MET A 112 10.27 -14.01 -12.96
N LEU A 113 9.11 -13.79 -12.32
CA LEU A 113 8.48 -14.76 -11.42
C LEU A 113 8.12 -16.07 -12.14
N ILE A 114 7.61 -15.98 -13.36
CA ILE A 114 7.24 -17.15 -14.17
C ILE A 114 8.49 -17.92 -14.64
N ALA A 115 9.56 -17.21 -14.99
CA ALA A 115 10.80 -17.82 -15.47
C ALA A 115 11.63 -18.50 -14.36
N GLY A 116 11.46 -18.06 -13.11
CA GLY A 116 12.09 -18.65 -11.93
C GLY A 116 11.19 -19.65 -11.21
N THR A 117 11.29 -19.67 -9.88
CA THR A 117 10.40 -20.47 -9.03
C THR A 117 9.08 -19.72 -8.83
N MET A 118 8.04 -20.15 -9.56
CA MET A 118 6.75 -19.47 -9.55
C MET A 118 6.10 -19.52 -8.14
N PRO A 119 5.67 -18.38 -7.59
CA PRO A 119 4.89 -18.37 -6.35
C PRO A 119 3.50 -18.95 -6.62
N THR A 120 2.86 -19.48 -5.58
CA THR A 120 1.51 -20.04 -5.70
C THR A 120 0.43 -18.97 -5.78
N ALA A 121 0.72 -17.75 -5.33
CA ALA A 121 -0.14 -16.58 -5.47
C ALA A 121 0.68 -15.28 -5.54
N LEU A 122 0.05 -14.23 -6.07
CA LEU A 122 0.61 -12.89 -6.16
C LEU A 122 -0.37 -11.89 -5.53
N ASN A 123 0.10 -11.11 -4.55
CA ASN A 123 -0.60 -9.95 -4.03
C ASN A 123 -0.02 -8.69 -4.68
N CYS A 124 -0.85 -7.98 -5.44
CA CYS A 124 -0.47 -6.72 -6.08
C CYS A 124 -0.93 -5.56 -5.21
N GLY A 125 0.02 -4.78 -4.66
CA GLY A 125 -0.24 -3.65 -3.77
C GLY A 125 -1.00 -2.49 -4.41
N ARG A 126 -1.43 -2.59 -5.68
CA ARG A 126 -2.34 -1.65 -6.33
C ARG A 126 -3.03 -2.30 -7.54
N LYS A 127 -4.34 -2.07 -7.68
CA LYS A 127 -5.07 -2.26 -8.94
C LYS A 127 -4.99 -0.96 -9.74
N ARG A 128 -4.66 -1.03 -11.04
CA ARG A 128 -4.76 0.15 -11.91
C ARG A 128 -6.23 0.49 -12.13
N ASP A 129 -6.58 1.76 -12.02
CA ASP A 129 -7.77 2.29 -12.66
C ASP A 129 -7.47 2.32 -14.17
N ILE A 130 -8.02 1.33 -14.88
CA ILE A 130 -7.99 1.32 -16.34
C ILE A 130 -8.99 2.41 -16.76
N ASN A 131 -8.52 3.63 -16.99
CA ASN A 131 -9.26 4.57 -17.82
C ASN A 131 -8.81 4.33 -19.27
N PRO A 132 -9.75 4.08 -20.20
CA PRO A 132 -9.43 3.80 -21.61
C PRO A 132 -8.73 4.96 -22.31
#